data_AF-A0A7V4Q698-F1
#
_entry.id   AF-A0A7V4Q698-F1
#
_cell.length_a   1.000
_cell.length_b   1.000
_cell.length_c   1.000
_cell.angle_alpha   90.00
_cell.angle_beta   90.00
_cell.angle_gamma   90.00
#
_symmetry.space_group_name_H-M   'P 1'
#
loop_
_entity.id
_entity.type
_entity.pdbx_description
1 polymer ?
#
loop_
_entity_poly.entity_id
_entity_poly.type
_entity_poly.pdbx_seq_one_letter_code
_entity_poly.pdbx_strand_id
1 'polypeptide(L)'
;PRGRALGITVQIPTEDIYCYTKEMLDGHLKVLMGGRAAEELIFNTTTTGAGNDLARATDTARKMVCEWGMSEAFGPVAFGNHESTDPGSGGAQNGKNFSDATALEIDSEIRSIVTTCYAEVRTLLDTHMEALKLLTAELVARETLDSAEIDAILQPTLAKIGNTSHPGA
;
A
#
# COMPACT_ATOMS: atom_id res chain seq x y z
N PRO A 1 26.42 3.06 -6.35
CA PRO A 1 25.18 3.81 -6.67
C PRO A 1 23.96 2.95 -6.37
N ARG A 2 23.30 3.19 -5.23
CA ARG A 2 21.97 2.61 -4.95
C ARG A 2 21.01 3.26 -5.96
N GLY A 3 20.10 2.49 -6.56
CA GLY A 3 19.28 2.87 -7.72
C GLY A 3 18.39 4.10 -7.50
N ARG A 4 17.41 4.35 -8.38
CA ARG A 4 16.53 5.55 -8.38
C ARG A 4 15.85 5.94 -7.04
N ALA A 5 15.98 5.17 -5.97
CA ALA A 5 15.42 5.45 -4.66
C ALA A 5 16.47 5.99 -3.67
N LEU A 6 16.11 7.02 -2.91
CA LEU A 6 16.96 7.61 -1.86
C LEU A 6 17.02 6.74 -0.58
N GLY A 7 16.11 5.78 -0.43
CA GLY A 7 16.07 4.76 0.62
C GLY A 7 15.31 3.52 0.13
N ILE A 8 15.53 2.37 0.74
CA ILE A 8 14.84 1.12 0.40
C ILE A 8 14.51 0.32 1.66
N THR A 9 13.27 -0.17 1.73
CA THR A 9 12.84 -1.18 2.71
C THR A 9 12.77 -2.52 1.99
N VAL A 10 13.42 -3.54 2.53
CA VAL A 10 13.38 -4.90 1.97
C VAL A 10 12.50 -5.76 2.87
N GLN A 11 11.47 -6.36 2.29
CA GLN A 11 10.67 -7.39 2.95
C GLN A 11 11.14 -8.75 2.43
N ILE A 12 11.53 -9.63 3.35
CA ILE A 12 11.95 -11.00 3.02
C ILE A 12 10.74 -11.90 3.28
N PRO A 13 10.16 -12.55 2.25
CA PRO A 13 9.09 -13.52 2.45
C PRO A 13 9.59 -14.67 3.33
N THR A 14 8.80 -15.03 4.34
CA THR A 14 9.09 -16.19 5.22
C THR A 14 8.63 -17.50 4.63
N GLU A 15 7.74 -17.46 3.64
CA GLU A 15 7.13 -18.60 2.96
C GLU A 15 6.94 -18.29 1.47
N ASP A 16 6.82 -19.34 0.65
CA ASP A 16 6.44 -19.21 -0.75
C ASP A 16 4.94 -18.91 -0.86
N ILE A 17 4.61 -17.66 -1.18
CA ILE A 17 3.23 -17.21 -1.34
C ILE A 17 2.81 -17.39 -2.80
N TYR A 18 1.89 -18.33 -3.05
CA TYR A 18 1.32 -18.56 -4.38
C TYR A 18 -0.01 -17.83 -4.60
N CYS A 19 -0.76 -17.58 -3.53
CA CYS A 19 -2.07 -16.90 -3.56
C CYS A 19 -2.11 -15.83 -2.46
N TYR A 20 -2.68 -14.67 -2.79
CA TYR A 20 -2.88 -13.58 -1.82
C TYR A 20 -4.35 -13.48 -1.41
N THR A 21 -4.61 -13.33 -0.12
CA THR A 21 -5.94 -12.95 0.36
C THR A 21 -6.15 -11.44 0.20
N LYS A 22 -7.41 -10.99 0.28
CA LYS A 22 -7.75 -9.56 0.26
C LYS A 22 -7.02 -8.81 1.38
N GLU A 23 -6.97 -9.39 2.58
CA GLU A 23 -6.32 -8.80 3.75
C GLU A 23 -4.82 -8.65 3.56
N MET A 24 -4.16 -9.60 2.89
CA MET A 24 -2.74 -9.52 2.57
C MET A 24 -2.47 -8.39 1.56
N LEU A 25 -3.34 -8.23 0.57
CA LEU A 25 -3.23 -7.14 -0.42
C LEU A 25 -3.51 -5.78 0.21
N ASP A 26 -4.51 -5.67 1.08
CA ASP A 26 -4.75 -4.47 1.87
C ASP A 26 -3.53 -4.14 2.74
N GLY A 27 -2.92 -5.14 3.38
CA GLY A 27 -1.65 -4.97 4.10
C GLY A 27 -0.52 -4.44 3.22
N HIS A 28 -0.37 -4.98 2.00
CA HIS A 28 0.62 -4.51 1.04
C HIS A 28 0.34 -3.08 0.57
N LEU A 29 -0.92 -2.73 0.29
CA LEU A 29 -1.33 -1.36 -0.06
C LEU A 29 -1.01 -0.39 1.08
N LYS A 30 -1.25 -0.77 2.34
CA LYS A 30 -0.89 0.03 3.52
C LYS A 30 0.61 0.27 3.61
N VAL A 31 1.44 -0.75 3.36
CA VAL A 31 2.90 -0.60 3.31
C VAL A 31 3.32 0.42 2.25
N LEU A 32 2.76 0.34 1.04
CA LEU A 32 3.04 1.30 -0.04
C LEU A 32 2.61 2.74 0.34
N MET A 33 1.55 2.88 1.14
CA MET A 33 1.08 4.19 1.60
C MET A 33 1.89 4.78 2.76
N GLY A 34 2.71 3.97 3.44
CA GLY A 34 3.48 4.36 4.62
C GLY A 34 4.37 5.57 4.42
N GLY A 35 5.16 5.58 3.34
CA GLY A 35 6.08 6.68 3.05
C GLY A 35 5.36 8.01 2.84
N ARG A 36 4.31 8.00 2.00
CA ARG A 36 3.49 9.18 1.72
C ARG A 36 2.80 9.71 2.99
N ALA A 37 2.25 8.82 3.81
CA ALA A 37 1.55 9.19 5.04
C ALA A 37 2.51 9.77 6.08
N ALA A 38 3.69 9.15 6.25
CA ALA A 38 4.73 9.65 7.14
C ALA A 38 5.23 11.04 6.72
N GLU A 39 5.48 11.24 5.42
CA GLU A 39 5.89 12.55 4.89
C GLU A 39 4.84 13.63 5.20
N GLU A 40 3.55 13.35 4.94
CA GLU A 40 2.49 14.33 5.18
C GLU A 40 2.37 14.67 6.67
N LEU A 41 2.41 13.67 7.55
CA LEU A 41 2.27 13.87 9.01
C LEU A 41 3.43 14.66 9.61
N ILE A 42 4.66 14.42 9.16
CA ILE A 42 5.86 15.05 9.75
C ILE A 42 6.15 16.42 9.12
N PHE A 43 6.04 16.53 7.80
CA PHE A 43 6.46 17.73 7.07
C PHE A 43 5.30 18.63 6.63
N ASN A 44 4.05 18.23 6.85
CA ASN A 44 2.85 18.95 6.39
C ASN A 44 2.91 19.32 4.90
N THR A 45 3.59 18.50 4.11
CA THR A 45 3.79 18.67 2.68
C THR A 45 3.92 17.32 2.03
N THR A 46 3.96 17.32 0.70
CA THR A 46 4.06 16.08 -0.05
C THR A 46 5.10 16.19 -1.14
N THR A 47 5.92 15.15 -1.29
CA THR A 47 6.99 15.12 -2.28
C THR A 47 6.66 14.21 -3.46
N THR A 48 7.54 14.20 -4.46
CA THR A 48 7.49 13.27 -5.59
C THR A 48 8.09 11.90 -5.26
N GLY A 49 8.66 11.71 -4.06
CA GLY A 49 9.34 10.48 -3.66
C GLY A 49 8.43 9.25 -3.62
N ALA A 50 7.16 9.43 -3.24
CA ALA A 50 6.17 8.36 -3.17
C ALA A 50 5.54 7.98 -4.52
N GLY A 51 5.99 8.54 -5.64
CA GLY A 51 5.36 8.34 -6.95
C GLY A 51 5.32 6.87 -7.39
N ASN A 52 6.39 6.12 -7.15
CA ASN A 52 6.45 4.68 -7.47
C ASN A 52 5.46 3.87 -6.62
N ASP A 53 5.34 4.18 -5.33
CA ASP A 53 4.46 3.46 -4.42
C ASP A 53 2.98 3.72 -4.72
N LEU A 54 2.62 4.97 -5.08
CA LEU A 54 1.29 5.33 -5.55
C LEU A 54 0.91 4.60 -6.84
N ALA A 55 1.84 4.49 -7.79
CA ALA A 55 1.61 3.75 -9.03
C ALA A 55 1.39 2.25 -8.77
N ARG A 56 2.24 1.63 -7.94
CA ARG A 56 2.11 0.22 -7.55
C ARG A 56 0.83 -0.06 -6.77
N ALA A 57 0.44 0.83 -5.87
CA ALA A 57 -0.79 0.70 -5.11
C ALA A 57 -2.02 0.80 -6.02
N THR A 58 -2.01 1.74 -6.96
CA THR A 58 -3.09 1.92 -7.95
C THR A 58 -3.21 0.69 -8.86
N ASP A 59 -2.09 0.13 -9.33
CA ASP A 59 -2.08 -1.09 -10.14
C ASP A 59 -2.60 -2.30 -9.35
N THR A 60 -2.17 -2.46 -8.10
CA THR A 60 -2.64 -3.55 -7.23
C THR A 60 -4.14 -3.44 -6.96
N ALA A 61 -4.64 -2.25 -6.60
CA ALA A 61 -6.07 -2.02 -6.40
C ALA A 61 -6.87 -2.23 -7.69
N ARG A 62 -6.33 -1.86 -8.86
CA ARG A 62 -6.94 -2.16 -10.15
C ARG A 62 -7.07 -3.67 -10.38
N LYS A 63 -6.05 -4.47 -10.07
CA LYS A 63 -6.12 -5.93 -10.18
C LYS A 63 -7.12 -6.54 -9.20
N MET A 64 -7.17 -6.03 -7.97
CA MET A 64 -8.18 -6.43 -6.99
C MET A 64 -9.60 -6.26 -7.52
N VAL A 65 -9.88 -5.12 -8.17
CA VAL A 65 -11.20 -4.81 -8.72
C VAL A 65 -11.46 -5.55 -10.04
N CYS A 66 -10.52 -5.50 -10.97
CA CYS A 66 -10.74 -5.94 -12.35
C CYS A 66 -10.41 -7.41 -12.61
N GLU A 67 -9.49 -8.02 -11.86
CA GLU A 67 -8.97 -9.35 -12.19
C GLU A 67 -9.31 -10.39 -11.12
N TRP A 68 -9.27 -10.00 -9.84
CA TRP A 68 -9.41 -10.93 -8.71
C TRP A 68 -10.80 -10.92 -8.07
N GLY A 69 -11.71 -10.04 -8.52
CA GLY A 69 -13.09 -10.00 -8.02
C GLY A 69 -13.18 -9.68 -6.52
N MET A 70 -12.26 -8.85 -6.02
CA MET A 70 -12.16 -8.49 -4.59
C MET A 70 -12.89 -7.18 -4.23
N SER A 71 -13.64 -6.60 -5.17
CA SER A 71 -14.57 -5.50 -4.90
C SER A 71 -15.92 -6.06 -4.47
N GLU A 72 -16.46 -5.54 -3.36
CA GLU A 72 -17.82 -5.87 -2.91
C GLU A 72 -18.89 -5.31 -3.85
N ALA A 73 -18.61 -4.19 -4.52
CA ALA A 73 -19.54 -3.57 -5.46
C ALA A 73 -19.72 -4.41 -6.74
N PHE A 74 -18.64 -5.01 -7.24
CA PHE A 74 -18.67 -5.82 -8.46
C PHE A 74 -18.79 -7.32 -8.21
N GLY A 75 -18.41 -7.79 -7.02
CA GLY A 75 -18.37 -9.20 -6.69
C GLY A 75 -17.30 -9.98 -7.48
N PRO A 76 -17.43 -11.31 -7.57
CA PRO A 76 -16.42 -12.20 -8.14
C PRO A 76 -16.45 -12.20 -9.68
N VAL A 77 -16.26 -11.02 -10.29
CA VAL A 77 -16.26 -10.83 -11.75
C VAL A 77 -14.89 -10.32 -12.20
N ALA A 78 -14.38 -10.89 -13.28
CA ALA A 78 -13.18 -10.40 -13.94
C ALA A 78 -13.56 -9.52 -15.14
N PHE A 79 -13.16 -8.24 -15.09
CA PHE A 79 -13.20 -7.29 -16.19
C PHE A 79 -11.91 -7.48 -17.00
N GLY A 80 -11.94 -8.41 -17.95
CA GLY A 80 -10.75 -8.92 -18.63
C GLY A 80 -9.80 -7.86 -19.19
N ASN A 81 -8.50 -8.11 -19.06
CA ASN A 81 -7.42 -7.37 -19.70
C ASN A 81 -6.90 -8.21 -20.87
N HIS A 82 -6.94 -7.68 -22.09
CA HIS A 82 -6.46 -8.38 -23.28
C HIS A 82 -4.92 -8.26 -23.37
N GLU A 83 -4.19 -9.07 -22.58
CA GLU A 83 -2.83 -9.48 -22.97
C GLU A 83 -2.89 -10.61 -24.02
N SER A 84 -3.66 -10.41 -25.08
CA SER A 84 -3.46 -11.14 -26.33
C SER A 84 -2.82 -10.18 -27.32
N THR A 85 -1.51 -10.01 -27.19
CA THR A 85 -0.67 -9.61 -28.32
C THR A 85 -0.63 -10.79 -29.29
N ASP A 86 -1.68 -10.92 -30.11
CA ASP A 86 -1.59 -11.69 -31.34
C ASP A 86 -0.76 -10.85 -32.34
N PRO A 87 0.43 -11.29 -32.78
CA PRO A 87 1.32 -10.49 -33.63
C PRO A 87 0.81 -10.30 -35.08
N GLY A 88 -0.43 -10.72 -35.38
CA GLY A 88 -1.01 -10.71 -36.72
C GLY A 88 -2.21 -9.78 -36.96
N SER A 89 -2.79 -9.17 -35.91
CA SER A 89 -3.99 -8.34 -36.07
C SER A 89 -3.62 -6.87 -36.26
N GLY A 90 -3.63 -6.43 -37.51
CA GLY A 90 -3.54 -5.02 -37.85
C GLY A 90 -4.69 -4.24 -37.22
N GLY A 91 -4.34 -3.34 -36.29
CA GLY A 91 -5.14 -2.19 -35.87
C GLY A 91 -6.62 -2.45 -35.59
N ALA A 92 -6.94 -2.92 -34.39
CA ALA A 92 -8.29 -2.80 -33.85
C ALA A 92 -8.22 -2.14 -32.47
N GLN A 93 -9.05 -1.12 -32.29
CA GLN A 93 -8.99 -0.18 -31.18
C GLN A 93 -9.09 -0.86 -29.81
N ASN A 94 -8.27 -0.39 -28.88
CA ASN A 94 -8.30 -0.69 -27.45
C ASN A 94 -9.63 -0.24 -26.80
N GLY A 95 -10.72 -0.91 -27.12
CA GLY A 95 -12.04 -0.65 -26.56
C GLY A 95 -12.14 -1.24 -25.16
N LYS A 96 -12.61 -0.45 -24.19
CA LYS A 96 -13.04 -0.95 -22.89
C LYS A 96 -14.05 -2.09 -23.13
N ASN A 97 -13.82 -3.27 -22.55
CA ASN A 97 -14.77 -4.40 -22.62
C ASN A 97 -16.01 -4.18 -21.74
N PHE A 98 -16.21 -2.95 -21.25
CA PHE A 98 -17.25 -2.56 -20.33
C PHE A 98 -17.68 -1.12 -20.61
N SER A 99 -18.90 -0.79 -20.20
CA SER A 99 -19.49 0.53 -20.45
C SER A 99 -18.67 1.66 -19.80
N ASP A 100 -18.82 2.89 -20.27
CA ASP A 100 -18.22 4.05 -19.60
C ASP A 100 -18.73 4.23 -18.16
N ALA A 101 -19.98 3.82 -17.88
CA ALA A 101 -20.51 3.80 -16.52
C ALA A 101 -19.72 2.82 -15.63
N THR A 102 -19.49 1.59 -16.12
CA THR A 102 -18.67 0.60 -15.42
C THR A 102 -17.23 1.07 -15.23
N ALA A 103 -16.66 1.76 -16.22
CA ALA A 103 -15.31 2.32 -16.11
C ALA A 103 -15.20 3.35 -14.98
N LEU A 104 -16.22 4.22 -14.87
CA LEU A 104 -16.30 5.21 -13.80
C LEU A 104 -16.43 4.55 -12.42
N GLU A 105 -17.24 3.50 -12.32
CA GLU A 105 -17.39 2.72 -11.09
C GLU A 105 -16.07 2.02 -10.70
N ILE A 106 -15.35 1.44 -11.66
CA ILE A 106 -14.02 0.84 -11.43
C ILE A 106 -13.04 1.88 -10.88
N ASP A 107 -12.97 3.06 -11.49
CA ASP A 107 -12.06 4.12 -11.02
C ASP A 107 -12.47 4.65 -9.64
N SER A 108 -13.77 4.64 -9.32
CA SER A 108 -14.29 4.97 -7.99
C SER A 108 -13.86 3.93 -6.95
N GLU A 109 -13.99 2.63 -7.27
CA GLU A 109 -13.59 1.54 -6.38
C GLU A 109 -12.09 1.53 -6.11
N ILE A 110 -11.27 1.72 -7.15
CA ILE A 110 -9.80 1.83 -7.02
C ILE A 110 -9.44 2.99 -6.09
N ARG A 111 -10.06 4.17 -6.29
CA ARG A 111 -9.85 5.33 -5.43
C ARG A 111 -10.24 5.01 -3.99
N SER A 112 -11.41 4.41 -3.78
CA SER A 112 -11.92 4.04 -2.46
C SER A 112 -10.92 3.18 -1.70
N ILE A 113 -10.46 2.07 -2.31
CA ILE A 113 -9.49 1.14 -1.72
C ILE A 113 -8.20 1.87 -1.30
N VAL A 114 -7.60 2.64 -2.22
CA VAL A 114 -6.34 3.33 -1.96
C VAL A 114 -6.51 4.41 -0.88
N THR A 115 -7.59 5.18 -0.91
CA THR A 115 -7.84 6.23 0.08
C THR A 115 -8.13 5.69 1.47
N THR A 116 -8.84 4.55 1.56
CA THR A 116 -9.09 3.87 2.84
C THR A 116 -7.78 3.36 3.44
N CYS A 117 -6.96 2.65 2.66
CA CYS A 117 -5.64 2.19 3.11
C CYS A 117 -4.77 3.37 3.56
N TYR A 118 -4.79 4.48 2.82
CA TYR A 118 -4.06 5.70 3.18
C TYR A 118 -4.53 6.28 4.51
N ALA A 119 -5.84 6.40 4.72
CA ALA A 119 -6.42 6.95 5.94
C ALA A 119 -6.12 6.08 7.18
N GLU A 120 -6.17 4.76 7.03
CA GLU A 120 -5.83 3.82 8.08
C GLU A 120 -4.34 3.91 8.46
N VAL A 121 -3.45 3.98 7.47
CA VAL A 121 -2.01 4.16 7.71
C VAL A 121 -1.71 5.48 8.38
N ARG A 122 -2.37 6.58 7.97
CA ARG A 122 -2.22 7.87 8.65
C ARG A 122 -2.61 7.77 10.11
N THR A 123 -3.76 7.17 10.40
CA THR A 123 -4.23 6.98 11.78
C THR A 123 -3.24 6.11 12.58
N LEU A 124 -2.72 5.04 11.97
CA LEU A 124 -1.72 4.16 12.58
C LEU A 124 -0.45 4.93 12.93
N LEU A 125 0.11 5.67 11.99
CA LEU A 125 1.34 6.43 12.18
C LEU A 125 1.17 7.58 13.18
N ASP A 126 0.02 8.24 13.19
CA ASP A 126 -0.30 9.29 14.15
C ASP A 126 -0.43 8.73 15.58
N THR A 127 -1.13 7.60 15.72
CA THR A 127 -1.26 6.88 17.00
C THR A 127 0.11 6.44 17.53
N HIS A 128 1.02 6.04 16.65
CA HIS A 128 2.36 5.56 16.99
C HIS A 128 3.47 6.57 16.70
N MET A 129 3.18 7.87 16.80
CA MET A 129 4.12 8.96 16.46
C MET A 129 5.43 8.90 17.26
N GLU A 130 5.40 8.47 18.53
CA GLU A 130 6.62 8.27 19.34
C GLU A 130 7.54 7.22 18.70
N ALA A 131 6.96 6.08 18.28
CA ALA A 131 7.68 4.98 17.63
C ALA A 131 8.30 5.43 16.30
N LEU A 132 7.52 6.15 15.47
CA LEU A 132 7.98 6.66 14.18
C LEU A 132 9.18 7.60 14.33
N LYS A 133 9.13 8.53 15.30
CA LYS A 133 10.23 9.46 15.57
C LYS A 133 11.48 8.76 16.07
N LEU A 134 11.32 7.79 16.97
CA LEU A 134 12.43 7.02 17.51
C LEU A 134 13.13 6.20 16.42
N LEU A 135 12.36 5.48 15.61
CA LEU A 135 12.88 4.70 14.49
C LEU A 135 13.61 5.59 13.47
N THR A 136 13.05 6.76 13.16
CA THR A 136 13.67 7.74 12.27
C THR A 136 14.99 8.25 12.82
N ALA A 137 15.05 8.61 14.11
CA ALA A 137 16.27 9.09 14.75
C ALA A 137 17.39 8.05 14.71
N GLU A 138 17.06 6.80 15.00
CA GLU A 138 18.02 5.70 14.97
C GLU A 138 18.51 5.41 13.54
N LEU A 139 17.61 5.42 12.55
CA LEU A 139 17.99 5.20 11.15
C LEU A 139 18.88 6.34 10.60
N VAL A 140 18.66 7.59 11.03
CA VAL A 140 19.53 8.72 10.69
C VAL A 140 20.92 8.54 11.30
N ALA A 141 21.02 8.02 12.52
CA ALA A 141 22.30 7.81 13.19
C ALA A 141 23.11 6.65 12.58
N ARG A 142 22.43 5.63 12.07
CA ARG A 142 23.05 4.33 11.71
C ARG A 142 22.98 3.99 10.22
N GLU A 143 22.23 4.73 9.44
CA GLU A 143 21.96 4.56 8.00
C GLU A 143 21.29 3.24 7.59
N THR A 144 21.33 2.19 8.41
CA THR A 144 20.73 0.88 8.17
C THR A 144 20.34 0.25 9.50
N LEU A 145 19.18 -0.39 9.51
CA LEU A 145 18.66 -1.17 10.64
C LEU A 145 18.19 -2.53 10.12
N ASP A 146 18.49 -3.59 10.87
CA ASP A 146 17.93 -4.91 10.62
C ASP A 146 16.60 -5.14 11.35
N SER A 147 15.96 -6.28 11.09
CA SER A 147 14.65 -6.60 11.68
C SER A 147 14.67 -6.67 13.21
N ALA A 148 15.73 -7.25 13.80
CA ALA A 148 15.81 -7.40 15.26
C ALA A 148 15.99 -6.04 15.95
N GLU A 149 16.73 -5.13 15.30
CA GLU A 149 16.93 -3.77 15.76
C GLU A 149 15.64 -2.95 15.67
N ILE A 150 14.91 -3.07 14.56
CA ILE A 150 13.59 -2.44 14.40
C ILE A 150 12.64 -2.93 15.49
N ASP A 151 12.57 -4.23 15.76
CA ASP A 151 11.71 -4.80 16.80
C ASP A 151 12.08 -4.26 18.19
N ALA A 152 13.38 -4.20 18.51
CA ALA A 152 13.85 -3.66 19.78
C ALA A 152 13.48 -2.19 19.99
N ILE A 153 13.44 -1.39 18.91
CA ILE A 153 13.03 0.02 18.94
C ILE A 153 11.52 0.15 19.12
N LEU A 154 10.74 -0.67 18.41
CA LEU A 154 9.29 -0.54 18.36
C LEU A 154 8.60 -1.12 19.60
N GLN A 155 9.03 -2.29 20.11
CA GLN A 155 8.34 -3.00 21.20
C GLN A 155 8.03 -2.13 22.44
N PRO A 156 8.96 -1.33 22.98
CA PRO A 156 8.69 -0.50 24.16
C PRO A 156 7.60 0.55 23.94
N THR A 157 7.49 1.07 22.72
CA THR A 157 6.50 2.11 22.37
C THR A 157 5.13 1.52 22.06
N LEU A 158 5.08 0.35 21.41
CA LEU A 158 3.84 -0.36 21.11
C LEU A 158 3.16 -0.90 22.37
N ALA A 159 3.93 -1.40 23.34
CA ALA A 159 3.41 -1.91 24.62
C ALA A 159 2.72 -0.83 25.48
N LYS A 160 3.15 0.43 25.38
CA LYS A 160 2.54 1.55 26.13
C LYS A 160 1.11 1.85 25.67
N ILE A 161 0.82 1.69 24.38
CA ILE A 161 -0.48 2.04 23.78
C ILE A 161 -1.50 0.91 24.00
N GLY A 162 -1.07 -0.35 23.99
CA GLY A 162 -1.93 -1.49 24.35
C GLY A 162 -2.45 -1.44 25.81
N ASN A 163 -1.76 -0.70 26.69
CA ASN A 163 -2.13 -0.54 28.10
C ASN A 163 -3.01 0.70 28.38
N THR A 164 -3.23 1.59 27.42
CA THR A 164 -4.09 2.79 27.60
C THR A 164 -5.53 2.59 27.14
N SER A 165 -5.86 1.44 26.56
CA SER A 165 -7.23 1.04 26.19
C SER A 165 -7.86 0.09 27.22
N HIS A 166 -8.03 0.54 28.48
CA HIS A 166 -9.15 0.19 29.38
C HIS A 166 -9.08 0.96 30.71
N PRO A 167 -9.98 1.94 30.91
CA PRO A 167 -10.66 2.07 32.19
C PRO A 167 -12.17 2.09 31.94
N GLY A 168 -12.84 0.98 32.25
CA GLY A 168 -14.30 0.93 32.30
C GLY A 168 -14.95 -0.23 31.55
N ALA A 169 -14.96 -1.39 32.19
CA ALA A 169 -16.10 -2.30 32.21
C ALA A 169 -16.27 -2.78 33.65
#